data_AF-A0A0N1P3V6-F1
#
_entry.id   AF-A0A0N1P3V6-F1
#
_cell.length_a   1.000
_cell.length_b   1.000
_cell.length_c   1.000
_cell.angle_alpha   90.00
_cell.angle_beta   90.00
_cell.angle_gamma   90.00
#
_symmetry.space_group_name_H-M   'P 1'
#
loop_
_entity.id
_entity.type
_entity.pdbx_description
1 polymer ?
#
loop_
_entity_poly.entity_id
_entity_poly.type
_entity_poly.pdbx_seq_one_letter_code
_entity_poly.pdbx_strand_id
1 'polypeptide(L)'
;MVVAACKSCELKYGQVDPARHLLEFLELFSEIDFFSQGLSIEPFEVFSLADRRDVMERFGLGPNNHSVKQGHMMFPDPADPVNNLGRVTQRIRDVQETIILWKKSLQNRMLVWDARSDEPAANAKATVSSGQGPFEETSLLGSLLEADWRQIFKFPQMDFEMAVWEMTHLLISPKKVFKSIYYHKQTRNTWHRPDPSFTYLLSFFLLLTSFAWSLAYTPAFSSVVKLALMFVFVHFLAGSLVVSAISYFLVGRLLGPGVAGLPGRRRQQGLFPQTGGGKSAEALEFGYCFDVSIRAFFPPYVLLYIVQYILMPAINHPNRLSVFVANALYLAAGIYWSLILFLGYNALHFLHHTQLLLSPMLVWIIIWLVCTILGINLEFWGIRWLFLGVKG
;
A
#
# COMPACT_ATOMS: atom_id res chain seq x y z
N MET A 1 -27.21 -5.01 -8.59
CA MET A 1 -27.07 -3.95 -9.61
C MET A 1 -26.56 -4.49 -10.94
N VAL A 2 -25.30 -4.90 -11.08
CA VAL A 2 -24.71 -5.37 -12.37
C VAL A 2 -25.52 -6.47 -13.04
N VAL A 3 -25.84 -7.54 -12.30
CA VAL A 3 -26.63 -8.68 -12.82
C VAL A 3 -27.98 -8.22 -13.37
N ALA A 4 -28.63 -7.26 -12.70
CA ALA A 4 -29.94 -6.80 -13.11
C ALA A 4 -29.87 -5.89 -14.34
N ALA A 5 -28.84 -5.06 -14.48
CA ALA A 5 -28.60 -4.32 -15.72
C ALA A 5 -28.26 -5.25 -16.89
N CYS A 6 -27.46 -6.30 -16.67
CA CYS A 6 -27.22 -7.31 -17.69
C CYS A 6 -28.54 -7.94 -18.14
N LYS A 7 -29.41 -8.31 -17.20
CA LYS A 7 -30.72 -8.90 -17.53
C LYS A 7 -31.66 -7.94 -18.25
N SER A 8 -31.67 -6.66 -17.85
CA SER A 8 -32.37 -5.57 -18.59
C SER A 8 -31.87 -5.48 -20.03
N CYS A 9 -30.55 -5.47 -20.20
CA CYS A 9 -29.90 -5.34 -21.50
C CYS A 9 -30.16 -6.56 -22.39
N GLU A 10 -30.10 -7.77 -21.83
CA GLU A 10 -30.44 -9.02 -22.51
C GLU A 10 -31.88 -9.01 -23.04
N LEU A 11 -32.84 -8.53 -22.23
CA LEU A 11 -34.24 -8.40 -22.62
C LEU A 11 -34.46 -7.38 -23.75
N LYS A 12 -33.70 -6.27 -23.76
CA LYS A 12 -33.86 -5.20 -24.76
C LYS A 12 -33.14 -5.48 -26.07
N TYR A 13 -31.94 -6.05 -26.03
CA TYR A 13 -31.02 -6.07 -27.18
C TYR A 13 -30.57 -7.46 -27.63
N GLY A 14 -30.85 -8.53 -26.88
CA GLY A 14 -30.64 -9.93 -27.27
C GLY A 14 -29.17 -10.40 -27.48
N GLN A 15 -28.17 -9.51 -27.52
CA GLN A 15 -26.74 -9.84 -27.71
C GLN A 15 -25.81 -9.15 -26.72
N VAL A 16 -24.67 -9.81 -26.46
CA VAL A 16 -23.62 -9.47 -25.48
C VAL A 16 -22.62 -8.46 -26.08
N ASP A 17 -23.03 -7.19 -26.18
CA ASP A 17 -22.07 -6.10 -26.41
C ASP A 17 -21.73 -5.43 -25.06
N PRO A 18 -20.48 -5.57 -24.56
CA PRO A 18 -20.10 -5.00 -23.27
C PRO A 18 -20.23 -3.47 -23.25
N ALA A 19 -20.12 -2.79 -24.39
CA ALA A 19 -20.28 -1.34 -24.47
C ALA A 19 -21.75 -0.94 -24.22
N ARG A 20 -22.69 -1.65 -24.84
CA ARG A 20 -24.13 -1.44 -24.62
C ARG A 20 -24.55 -1.84 -23.21
N HIS A 21 -24.00 -2.91 -22.66
CA HIS A 21 -24.26 -3.33 -21.28
C HIS A 21 -23.83 -2.24 -20.28
N LEU A 22 -22.69 -1.60 -20.52
CA LEU A 22 -22.22 -0.50 -19.67
C LEU A 22 -23.14 0.73 -19.78
N LEU A 23 -23.56 1.09 -21.00
CA LEU A 23 -24.46 2.21 -21.23
C LEU A 23 -25.82 1.97 -20.56
N GLU A 24 -26.41 0.80 -20.75
CA GLU A 24 -27.68 0.40 -20.14
C GLU A 24 -27.58 0.35 -18.61
N PHE A 25 -26.46 -0.12 -18.05
CA PHE A 25 -26.21 -0.07 -16.61
C PHE A 25 -26.23 1.37 -16.08
N LEU A 26 -25.49 2.27 -16.74
CA LEU A 26 -25.40 3.67 -16.35
C LEU A 26 -26.76 4.36 -16.49
N GLU A 27 -27.53 4.03 -17.52
CA GLU A 27 -28.86 4.57 -17.78
C GLU A 27 -29.85 4.11 -16.71
N LEU A 28 -30.02 2.80 -16.53
CA LEU A 28 -30.94 2.19 -15.58
C LEU A 28 -30.73 2.72 -14.15
N PHE A 29 -29.49 2.72 -13.66
CA PHE A 29 -29.22 3.15 -12.28
C PHE A 29 -29.08 4.66 -12.11
N SER A 30 -29.00 5.43 -13.20
CA SER A 30 -29.16 6.89 -13.13
C SER A 30 -30.63 7.30 -12.94
N GLU A 31 -31.57 6.54 -13.52
CA GLU A 31 -32.98 6.91 -13.62
C GLU A 31 -33.89 6.33 -12.54
N ILE A 32 -33.51 5.17 -11.98
CA ILE A 32 -34.29 4.54 -10.90
C ILE A 32 -34.37 5.47 -9.68
N ASP A 33 -35.59 5.66 -9.17
CA ASP A 33 -35.82 6.28 -7.87
C ASP A 33 -35.85 5.21 -6.77
N PHE A 34 -34.73 5.04 -6.08
CA PHE A 34 -34.59 4.05 -5.01
C PHE A 34 -35.51 4.27 -3.79
N PHE A 35 -36.22 5.40 -3.70
CA PHE A 35 -37.18 5.66 -2.62
C PHE A 35 -38.59 5.20 -2.93
N SER A 36 -38.97 5.16 -4.20
CA SER A 36 -40.31 4.79 -4.65
C SER A 36 -40.34 3.49 -5.45
N GLN A 37 -39.19 3.04 -5.96
CA GLN A 37 -39.07 1.85 -6.81
C GLN A 37 -38.18 0.77 -6.20
N GLY A 38 -38.54 -0.47 -6.47
CA GLY A 38 -37.74 -1.67 -6.24
C GLY A 38 -37.39 -2.36 -7.54
N LEU A 39 -36.41 -3.25 -7.50
CA LEU A 39 -35.90 -3.91 -8.70
C LEU A 39 -35.79 -5.42 -8.48
N SER A 40 -36.58 -6.20 -9.20
CA SER A 40 -36.53 -7.67 -9.21
C SER A 40 -35.65 -8.16 -10.36
N ILE A 41 -35.04 -9.34 -10.20
CA ILE A 41 -34.25 -10.00 -11.25
C ILE A 41 -35.01 -11.18 -11.85
N GLU A 42 -35.88 -11.85 -11.10
CA GLU A 42 -36.59 -13.06 -11.54
C GLU A 42 -38.08 -12.95 -11.26
N PRO A 43 -38.89 -12.54 -12.26
CA PRO A 43 -38.52 -11.91 -13.53
C PRO A 43 -37.93 -10.51 -13.33
N PHE A 44 -37.19 -10.02 -14.33
CA PHE A 44 -36.64 -8.66 -14.27
C PHE A 44 -37.78 -7.64 -14.39
N GLU A 45 -38.00 -6.88 -13.32
CA GLU A 45 -39.07 -5.88 -13.26
C GLU A 45 -38.67 -4.75 -12.31
N VAL A 46 -38.85 -3.51 -12.76
CA VAL A 46 -38.81 -2.32 -11.90
C VAL A 46 -40.24 -2.09 -11.42
N PHE A 47 -40.48 -2.21 -10.11
CA PHE A 47 -41.82 -2.12 -9.55
C PHE A 47 -41.93 -0.98 -8.53
N SER A 48 -43.12 -0.42 -8.36
CA SER A 48 -43.38 0.56 -7.30
C SER A 48 -43.39 -0.12 -5.94
N LEU A 49 -42.78 0.50 -4.93
CA LEU A 49 -42.84 0.02 -3.55
C LEU A 49 -44.26 0.04 -2.99
N ALA A 50 -45.17 0.82 -3.58
CA ALA A 50 -46.60 0.78 -3.24
C ALA A 50 -47.23 -0.58 -3.61
N ASP A 51 -46.83 -1.13 -4.76
CA ASP A 51 -47.36 -2.39 -5.31
C ASP A 51 -46.54 -3.61 -4.85
N ARG A 52 -45.62 -3.42 -3.90
CA ARG A 52 -44.70 -4.46 -3.42
C ARG A 52 -45.43 -5.72 -3.00
N ARG A 53 -46.58 -5.61 -2.31
CA ARG A 53 -47.32 -6.78 -1.81
C ARG A 53 -47.77 -7.65 -2.97
N ASP A 54 -48.41 -7.05 -3.96
CA ASP A 54 -48.91 -7.74 -5.15
C ASP A 54 -47.77 -8.38 -5.94
N VAL A 55 -46.62 -7.70 -6.03
CA VAL A 55 -45.41 -8.21 -6.70
C VAL A 55 -44.81 -9.40 -5.94
N MET A 56 -44.70 -9.32 -4.61
CA MET A 56 -44.20 -10.44 -3.79
C MET A 56 -45.15 -11.64 -3.79
N GLU A 57 -46.48 -11.41 -3.83
CA GLU A 57 -47.49 -12.46 -3.96
C GLU A 57 -47.40 -13.16 -5.33
N ARG A 58 -47.18 -12.41 -6.42
CA ARG A 58 -46.91 -13.00 -7.76
C ARG A 58 -45.67 -13.91 -7.77
N PHE A 59 -44.71 -13.67 -6.87
CA PHE A 59 -43.52 -14.49 -6.72
C PHE A 59 -43.67 -15.62 -5.69
N GLY A 60 -44.89 -15.87 -5.20
CA GLY A 60 -45.19 -16.99 -4.30
C GLY A 60 -44.70 -16.79 -2.86
N LEU A 61 -44.44 -15.55 -2.45
CA LEU A 61 -43.89 -15.21 -1.14
C LEU A 61 -45.00 -14.66 -0.24
N GLY A 62 -45.16 -15.26 0.94
CA GLY A 62 -46.15 -14.80 1.93
C GLY A 62 -45.92 -13.35 2.39
N PRO A 63 -46.92 -12.72 3.03
CA PRO A 63 -46.86 -11.33 3.44
C PRO A 63 -45.83 -11.13 4.57
N ASN A 64 -44.56 -10.92 4.21
CA ASN A 64 -43.51 -10.67 5.18
C ASN A 64 -43.44 -9.18 5.55
N ASN A 65 -43.70 -8.94 6.83
CA ASN A 65 -43.92 -7.63 7.45
C ASN A 65 -42.64 -6.81 7.70
N HIS A 66 -41.55 -7.08 6.98
CA HIS A 66 -40.33 -6.29 7.13
C HIS A 66 -40.54 -4.92 6.48
N SER A 67 -40.60 -3.90 7.33
CA SER A 67 -40.62 -2.50 6.91
C SER A 67 -39.33 -2.21 6.16
N VAL A 68 -39.46 -1.87 4.89
CA VAL A 68 -38.35 -1.24 4.15
C VAL A 68 -38.13 0.10 4.82
N LYS A 69 -37.01 0.23 5.54
CA LYS A 69 -36.62 1.52 6.11
C LYS A 69 -36.40 2.51 4.96
N GLN A 70 -36.96 3.71 5.09
CA GLN A 70 -36.78 4.77 4.10
C GLN A 70 -35.28 5.01 3.85
N GLY A 71 -34.86 5.08 2.58
CA GLY A 71 -33.48 5.34 2.18
C GLY A 71 -32.63 4.11 1.83
N HIS A 72 -33.20 2.91 1.86
CA HIS A 72 -32.51 1.70 1.38
C HIS A 72 -33.01 1.29 -0.01
N MET A 73 -32.08 0.82 -0.85
CA MET A 73 -32.42 0.15 -2.09
C MET A 73 -33.23 -1.12 -1.79
N MET A 74 -34.33 -1.33 -2.51
CA MET A 74 -35.05 -2.60 -2.49
C MET A 74 -34.54 -3.48 -3.63
N PHE A 75 -33.79 -4.52 -3.27
CA PHE A 75 -33.19 -5.47 -4.20
C PHE A 75 -33.28 -6.88 -3.58
N PRO A 76 -34.35 -7.64 -3.86
CA PRO A 76 -34.52 -8.99 -3.36
C PRO A 76 -33.45 -9.93 -3.94
N ASP A 77 -33.00 -10.87 -3.12
CA ASP A 77 -32.10 -11.95 -3.54
C ASP A 77 -32.88 -12.92 -4.45
N PRO A 78 -32.36 -13.27 -5.65
CA PRO A 78 -33.00 -14.25 -6.52
C PRO A 78 -33.21 -15.62 -5.88
N ALA A 79 -32.31 -16.04 -4.98
CA ALA A 79 -32.39 -17.34 -4.32
C ALA A 79 -33.25 -17.33 -3.05
N ASP A 80 -33.39 -16.17 -2.41
CA ASP A 80 -34.26 -15.95 -1.25
C ASP A 80 -34.91 -14.56 -1.32
N PRO A 81 -36.07 -14.42 -1.98
CA PRO A 81 -36.69 -13.12 -2.20
C PRO A 81 -37.11 -12.36 -0.93
N VAL A 82 -37.16 -13.02 0.22
CA VAL A 82 -37.41 -12.39 1.52
C VAL A 82 -36.20 -11.56 1.96
N ASN A 83 -35.00 -11.95 1.53
CA ASN A 83 -33.76 -11.27 1.83
C ASN A 83 -33.54 -10.07 0.90
N ASN A 84 -33.55 -8.85 1.46
CA ASN A 84 -33.20 -7.64 0.72
C ASN A 84 -31.69 -7.37 0.79
N LEU A 85 -30.98 -7.59 -0.32
CA LEU A 85 -29.54 -7.33 -0.46
C LEU A 85 -29.19 -5.84 -0.33
N GLY A 86 -30.14 -4.94 -0.62
CA GLY A 86 -29.96 -3.49 -0.52
C GLY A 86 -30.03 -2.92 0.90
N ARG A 87 -30.35 -3.75 1.92
CA ARG A 87 -30.50 -3.32 3.32
C ARG A 87 -29.23 -2.75 3.95
N VAL A 88 -28.05 -3.17 3.49
CA VAL A 88 -26.76 -2.71 4.03
C VAL A 88 -26.35 -1.35 3.43
N THR A 89 -26.93 -0.96 2.30
CA THR A 89 -26.55 0.25 1.58
C THR A 89 -27.26 1.46 2.21
N GLN A 90 -26.53 2.22 3.04
CA GLN A 90 -27.05 3.42 3.72
C GLN A 90 -26.88 4.72 2.90
N ARG A 91 -25.99 4.72 1.90
CA ARG A 91 -25.64 5.90 1.09
C ARG A 91 -25.87 5.67 -0.41
N ILE A 92 -27.05 5.14 -0.75
CA ILE A 92 -27.37 4.84 -2.15
C ILE A 92 -27.38 6.10 -3.04
N ARG A 93 -27.69 7.28 -2.47
CA ARG A 93 -27.68 8.56 -3.19
C ARG A 93 -26.27 8.95 -3.67
N ASP A 94 -25.26 8.81 -2.81
CA ASP A 94 -23.85 9.09 -3.17
C ASP A 94 -23.37 8.17 -4.31
N VAL A 95 -23.80 6.90 -4.27
CA VAL A 95 -23.54 5.92 -5.33
C VAL A 95 -24.24 6.34 -6.63
N GLN A 96 -25.50 6.75 -6.56
CA GLN A 96 -26.27 7.22 -7.72
C GLN A 96 -25.67 8.49 -8.34
N GLU A 97 -25.23 9.45 -7.52
CA GLU A 97 -24.56 10.66 -7.99
C GLU A 97 -23.28 10.34 -8.76
N THR A 98 -22.50 9.37 -8.26
CA THR A 98 -21.30 8.88 -8.95
C THR A 98 -21.64 8.26 -10.31
N ILE A 99 -22.71 7.46 -10.39
CA ILE A 99 -23.18 6.85 -11.64
C ILE A 99 -23.65 7.91 -12.64
N ILE A 100 -24.39 8.94 -12.19
CA ILE A 100 -24.83 10.06 -13.03
C ILE A 100 -23.63 10.81 -13.61
N LEU A 101 -22.61 11.07 -12.79
CA LEU A 101 -21.37 11.71 -13.23
C LEU A 101 -20.63 10.86 -14.28
N TRP A 102 -20.57 9.54 -14.09
CA TRP A 102 -19.97 8.62 -15.06
C TRP A 102 -20.74 8.59 -16.38
N LYS A 103 -22.08 8.52 -16.33
CA LYS A 103 -22.95 8.60 -17.53
C LYS A 103 -22.64 9.87 -18.32
N LYS A 104 -22.64 11.04 -17.66
CA LYS A 104 -22.37 12.33 -18.29
C LYS A 104 -20.96 12.41 -18.90
N SER A 105 -19.95 11.92 -18.18
CA SER A 105 -18.57 11.90 -18.65
C SER A 105 -18.40 11.01 -19.89
N LEU A 106 -19.02 9.84 -19.89
CA LEU A 106 -18.97 8.90 -21.00
C LEU A 106 -19.69 9.46 -22.23
N GLN A 107 -20.89 10.02 -22.06
CA GLN A 107 -21.65 10.65 -23.15
C GLN A 107 -20.86 11.79 -23.80
N ASN A 108 -20.24 12.66 -23.01
CA ASN A 108 -19.40 13.73 -23.54
C ASN A 108 -18.22 13.20 -24.37
N ARG A 109 -17.59 12.10 -23.94
CA ARG A 109 -16.48 11.47 -24.69
C ARG A 109 -16.97 10.80 -25.97
N MET A 110 -18.14 10.19 -25.95
CA MET A 110 -18.76 9.61 -27.14
C MET A 110 -19.07 10.70 -28.17
N LEU A 111 -19.63 11.84 -27.75
CA LEU A 111 -19.88 12.98 -28.64
C LEU A 111 -18.59 13.50 -29.30
N VAL A 112 -17.50 13.61 -28.55
CA VAL A 112 -16.19 14.00 -29.08
C VAL A 112 -15.64 12.95 -30.04
N TRP A 113 -15.87 11.67 -29.75
CA TRP A 113 -15.44 10.56 -30.59
C TRP A 113 -16.17 10.55 -31.94
N ASP A 114 -17.50 10.70 -31.91
CA ASP A 114 -18.35 10.71 -33.09
C ASP A 114 -18.04 11.93 -33.99
N ALA A 115 -17.81 13.11 -33.39
CA ALA A 115 -17.39 14.31 -34.11
C ALA A 115 -16.03 14.15 -34.82
N ARG A 116 -15.17 13.24 -34.33
CA ARG A 116 -13.86 12.95 -34.94
C ARG A 116 -13.94 11.91 -36.06
N SER A 117 -14.98 11.06 -36.07
CA SER A 117 -15.19 10.07 -37.14
C SER A 117 -15.81 10.64 -38.42
N ASP A 118 -16.43 11.82 -38.34
CA ASP A 118 -17.07 12.49 -39.50
C ASP A 118 -16.09 13.36 -40.33
N GLU A 119 -14.82 13.47 -39.94
CA GLU A 119 -13.82 14.16 -40.77
C GLU A 119 -13.45 13.32 -42.01
N PRO A 120 -13.60 13.85 -43.25
CA PRO A 120 -13.19 13.13 -44.45
C PRO A 120 -11.68 12.86 -44.43
N ALA A 121 -11.30 11.61 -44.70
CA ALA A 121 -9.94 11.05 -44.60
C ALA A 121 -8.84 11.78 -45.41
N ALA A 122 -9.16 12.85 -46.13
CA ALA A 122 -8.21 13.69 -46.85
C ALA A 122 -7.40 14.63 -45.94
N ASN A 123 -7.92 15.02 -44.77
CA ASN A 123 -7.19 15.90 -43.83
C ASN A 123 -6.45 15.16 -42.71
N ALA A 124 -6.65 13.85 -42.57
CA ALA A 124 -5.97 13.05 -41.54
C ALA A 124 -4.44 12.94 -41.74
N LYS A 125 -3.90 13.34 -42.90
CA LYS A 125 -2.45 13.41 -43.16
C LYS A 125 -1.81 14.77 -42.91
N ALA A 126 -2.58 15.84 -42.73
CA ALA A 126 -2.04 17.19 -42.53
C ALA A 126 -2.00 17.65 -41.06
N THR A 127 -2.62 16.90 -40.15
CA THR A 127 -2.71 17.25 -38.72
C THR A 127 -2.05 16.20 -37.83
N VAL A 128 -0.88 15.69 -38.25
CA VAL A 128 -0.01 14.83 -37.41
C VAL A 128 1.10 15.64 -36.71
N SER A 129 1.20 16.95 -36.96
CA SER A 129 2.00 17.85 -36.12
C SER A 129 1.10 18.64 -35.18
N SER A 130 1.45 18.65 -33.89
CA SER A 130 0.81 19.35 -32.76
C SER A 130 -0.48 18.72 -32.21
N GLY A 131 -0.30 17.65 -31.43
CA GLY A 131 -1.33 17.07 -30.58
C GLY A 131 -0.70 16.18 -29.51
N GLN A 132 -0.06 16.80 -28.52
CA GLN A 132 0.37 16.15 -27.27
C GLN A 132 -0.86 15.54 -26.56
N GLY A 133 -1.03 14.23 -26.70
CA GLY A 133 -1.76 13.39 -25.75
C GLY A 133 -0.76 12.74 -24.79
N PRO A 134 -1.09 12.57 -23.49
CA PRO A 134 -0.14 12.11 -22.49
C PRO A 134 -0.03 10.58 -22.56
N PHE A 135 0.82 10.11 -23.46
CA PHE A 135 1.36 8.76 -23.38
C PHE A 135 2.86 8.86 -23.59
N GLU A 136 3.52 9.38 -22.56
CA GLU A 136 4.97 9.28 -22.43
C GLU A 136 5.32 7.80 -22.23
N GLU A 137 6.13 7.27 -23.15
CA GLU A 137 7.12 6.25 -22.82
C GLU A 137 8.01 6.83 -21.70
N THR A 138 7.55 6.66 -20.46
CA THR A 138 8.35 6.97 -19.29
C THR A 138 9.47 5.94 -19.27
N SER A 139 10.63 6.35 -19.80
CA SER A 139 11.90 5.76 -19.42
C SER A 139 11.89 5.56 -17.91
N LEU A 140 12.24 4.36 -17.44
CA LEU A 140 12.22 4.00 -16.02
C LEU A 140 13.04 4.97 -15.13
N LEU A 141 13.91 5.77 -15.75
CA LEU A 141 14.68 6.84 -15.12
C LEU A 141 13.85 8.13 -14.93
N GLY A 142 12.96 8.47 -15.87
CA GLY A 142 12.02 9.59 -15.76
C GLY A 142 10.99 9.38 -14.64
N SER A 143 10.43 8.17 -14.49
CA SER A 143 9.52 7.85 -13.38
C SER A 143 10.20 7.86 -11.99
N LEU A 144 11.53 7.72 -11.95
CA LEU A 144 12.31 7.84 -10.71
C LEU A 144 12.69 9.30 -10.40
N LEU A 145 12.78 10.16 -11.41
CA LEU A 145 13.16 11.57 -11.29
C LEU A 145 11.95 12.52 -11.23
N GLU A 146 10.80 12.09 -11.74
CA GLU A 146 9.47 12.68 -11.53
C GLU A 146 8.76 12.08 -10.31
N ALA A 147 9.52 11.67 -9.30
CA ALA A 147 8.96 11.63 -7.96
C ALA A 147 8.46 13.04 -7.63
N ASP A 148 7.15 13.17 -7.47
CA ASP A 148 6.39 14.40 -7.36
C ASP A 148 6.98 15.35 -6.29
N TRP A 149 7.96 16.19 -6.66
CA TRP A 149 8.66 17.09 -5.73
C TRP A 149 7.70 18.09 -5.05
N ARG A 150 6.51 18.28 -5.63
CA ARG A 150 5.42 19.08 -5.06
C ARG A 150 4.80 18.42 -3.82
N GLN A 151 4.89 17.10 -3.67
CA GLN A 151 4.43 16.37 -2.48
C GLN A 151 5.41 16.51 -1.30
N ILE A 152 6.72 16.64 -1.56
CA ILE A 152 7.77 16.80 -0.55
C ILE A 152 7.62 18.13 0.22
N PHE A 153 7.04 19.15 -0.41
CA PHE A 153 6.85 20.50 0.16
C PHE A 153 5.39 20.88 0.49
N LYS A 154 4.41 19.96 0.37
CA LYS A 154 3.03 20.19 0.86
C LYS A 154 2.94 19.94 2.38
N PHE A 155 3.50 20.88 3.14
CA PHE A 155 3.42 20.93 4.60
C PHE A 155 2.01 20.99 5.25
N PRO A 156 0.89 21.44 4.63
CA PRO A 156 -0.32 21.76 5.41
C PRO A 156 -1.12 20.58 6.00
N GLN A 157 -0.91 19.32 5.57
CA GLN A 157 -1.69 18.17 6.05
C GLN A 157 -0.83 16.91 6.17
N MET A 158 0.35 17.01 6.80
CA MET A 158 1.15 15.83 7.13
C MET A 158 0.56 15.13 8.37
N ASP A 159 0.28 13.82 8.26
CA ASP A 159 -0.27 12.99 9.34
C ASP A 159 0.80 12.67 10.42
N PHE A 160 1.31 13.68 11.13
CA PHE A 160 2.31 13.50 12.20
C PHE A 160 1.78 12.66 13.36
N GLU A 161 0.48 12.74 13.66
CA GLU A 161 -0.16 11.91 14.68
C GLU A 161 0.00 10.42 14.36
N MET A 162 -0.25 10.04 13.11
CA MET A 162 -0.04 8.67 12.65
C MET A 162 1.43 8.27 12.70
N ALA A 163 2.35 9.15 12.30
CA ALA A 163 3.79 8.87 12.35
C ALA A 163 4.27 8.59 13.80
N VAL A 164 3.87 9.42 14.77
CA VAL A 164 4.18 9.22 16.19
C VAL A 164 3.54 7.92 16.71
N TRP A 165 2.31 7.65 16.32
CA TRP A 165 1.61 6.41 16.67
C TRP A 165 2.35 5.18 16.12
N GLU A 166 2.80 5.22 14.87
CA GLU A 166 3.59 4.15 14.23
C GLU A 166 4.92 3.94 14.94
N MET A 167 5.69 5.00 15.22
CA MET A 167 6.96 4.91 15.94
C MET A 167 6.79 4.29 17.33
N THR A 168 5.79 4.75 18.09
CA THR A 168 5.52 4.25 19.44
C THR A 168 5.16 2.76 19.41
N HIS A 169 4.27 2.37 18.49
CA HIS A 169 3.85 0.98 18.37
C HIS A 169 4.90 0.08 17.72
N LEU A 170 5.82 0.60 16.91
CA LEU A 170 6.95 -0.17 16.40
C LEU A 170 7.86 -0.69 17.53
N LEU A 171 7.95 0.03 18.67
CA LEU A 171 8.73 -0.41 19.84
C LEU A 171 7.93 -1.32 20.79
N ILE A 172 6.65 -1.01 21.01
CA ILE A 172 5.83 -1.70 22.03
C ILE A 172 5.08 -2.90 21.44
N SER A 173 4.53 -2.77 20.23
CA SER A 173 3.61 -3.76 19.63
C SER A 173 3.60 -3.66 18.10
N PRO A 174 4.69 -4.07 17.43
CA PRO A 174 4.87 -3.84 15.99
C PRO A 174 3.80 -4.50 15.13
N LYS A 175 3.19 -5.60 15.59
CA LYS A 175 2.06 -6.27 14.92
C LYS A 175 0.89 -5.32 14.65
N LYS A 176 0.64 -4.33 15.52
CA LYS A 176 -0.45 -3.37 15.33
C LYS A 176 -0.21 -2.45 14.12
N VAL A 177 1.03 -2.04 13.90
CA VAL A 177 1.41 -1.16 12.77
C VAL A 177 1.17 -1.88 11.45
N PHE A 178 1.65 -3.12 11.33
CA PHE A 178 1.46 -3.89 10.09
C PHE A 178 0.01 -4.33 9.85
N LYS A 179 -0.78 -4.51 10.91
CA LYS A 179 -2.23 -4.69 10.79
C LYS A 179 -2.94 -3.43 10.26
N SER A 180 -2.49 -2.24 10.66
CA SER A 180 -2.99 -0.97 10.12
C SER A 180 -2.68 -0.83 8.63
N ILE A 181 -1.45 -1.17 8.22
CA ILE A 181 -1.04 -1.19 6.79
C ILE A 181 -1.92 -2.14 5.97
N TYR A 182 -2.20 -3.33 6.51
CA TYR A 182 -3.11 -4.27 5.86
C TYR A 182 -4.51 -3.69 5.65
N TYR A 183 -5.06 -2.99 6.64
CA TYR A 183 -6.35 -2.29 6.50
C TYR A 183 -6.29 -1.10 5.52
N HIS A 184 -5.17 -0.38 5.47
CA HIS A 184 -4.95 0.67 4.47
C HIS A 184 -5.02 0.10 3.05
N LYS A 185 -4.37 -1.04 2.79
CA LYS A 185 -4.45 -1.72 1.50
C LYS A 185 -5.89 -2.05 1.13
N GLN A 186 -6.72 -2.52 2.06
CA GLN A 186 -8.13 -2.84 1.78
C GLN A 186 -8.96 -1.61 1.36
N THR A 187 -8.59 -0.41 1.81
CA THR A 187 -9.34 0.82 1.54
C THR A 187 -8.80 1.61 0.35
N ARG A 188 -7.48 1.59 0.12
CA ARG A 188 -6.78 2.40 -0.90
C ARG A 188 -6.13 1.56 -2.01
N ASN A 189 -6.27 0.23 -1.96
CA ASN A 189 -5.72 -0.74 -2.90
C ASN A 189 -4.23 -0.53 -3.27
N THR A 190 -3.45 0.07 -2.37
CA THR A 190 -2.01 0.35 -2.54
C THR A 190 -1.29 -0.07 -1.26
N TRP A 191 -0.09 -0.65 -1.39
CA TRP A 191 0.71 -1.06 -0.23
C TRP A 191 1.61 0.08 0.25
N HIS A 192 2.21 0.81 -0.70
CA HIS A 192 2.96 2.01 -0.41
C HIS A 192 2.01 3.16 -0.03
N ARG A 193 2.32 3.84 1.07
CA ARG A 193 1.62 5.06 1.47
C ARG A 193 2.51 6.26 1.13
N PRO A 194 2.03 7.23 0.33
CA PRO A 194 2.85 8.37 -0.09
C PRO A 194 2.89 9.47 1.00
N ASP A 195 3.16 9.11 2.26
CA ASP A 195 3.28 10.03 3.39
C ASP A 195 4.73 10.12 3.92
N PRO A 196 5.44 11.24 3.68
CA PRO A 196 6.84 11.39 4.13
C PRO A 196 6.97 11.70 5.63
N SER A 197 5.87 11.73 6.39
CA SER A 197 5.84 12.17 7.80
C SER A 197 6.72 11.33 8.72
N PHE A 198 6.70 10.01 8.56
CA PHE A 198 7.56 9.11 9.33
C PHE A 198 9.05 9.40 9.08
N THR A 199 9.43 9.55 7.80
CA THR A 199 10.81 9.82 7.38
C THR A 199 11.32 11.15 7.90
N TYR A 200 10.50 12.22 7.83
CA TYR A 200 10.88 13.53 8.36
C TYR A 200 10.99 13.54 9.88
N LEU A 201 10.03 12.92 10.57
CA LEU A 201 10.06 12.84 12.03
C LEU A 201 11.29 12.05 12.53
N LEU A 202 11.63 10.95 11.85
CA LEU A 202 12.81 10.17 12.17
C LEU A 202 14.11 10.93 11.86
N SER A 203 14.15 11.66 10.74
CA SER A 203 15.27 12.53 10.39
C SER A 203 15.48 13.61 11.45
N PHE A 204 14.40 14.22 11.96
CA PHE A 204 14.46 15.18 13.05
C PHE A 204 15.05 14.57 14.34
N PHE A 205 14.62 13.37 14.74
CA PHE A 205 15.20 12.71 15.92
C PHE A 205 16.66 12.29 15.72
N LEU A 206 17.05 11.89 14.51
CA LEU A 206 18.45 11.62 14.16
C LEU A 206 19.32 12.88 14.25
N LEU A 207 18.81 14.04 13.84
CA LEU A 207 19.51 15.31 14.01
C LEU A 207 19.71 15.63 15.49
N LEU A 208 18.69 15.49 16.33
CA LEU A 208 18.81 15.68 17.78
C LEU A 208 19.84 14.73 18.40
N THR A 209 19.85 13.48 17.96
CA THR A 209 20.79 12.47 18.44
C THR A 209 22.20 12.76 17.96
N SER A 210 22.37 13.26 16.73
CA SER A 210 23.67 13.72 16.24
C SER A 210 24.23 14.86 17.07
N PHE A 211 23.39 15.82 17.50
CA PHE A 211 23.81 16.87 18.43
C PHE A 211 24.28 16.29 19.77
N ALA A 212 23.56 15.31 20.34
CA ALA A 212 23.96 14.66 21.59
C ALA A 212 25.31 13.94 21.46
N TRP A 213 25.51 13.15 20.40
CA TRP A 213 26.79 12.47 20.15
C TRP A 213 27.93 13.45 19.85
N SER A 214 27.64 14.53 19.14
CA SER A 214 28.61 15.57 18.85
C SER A 214 29.09 16.28 20.12
N LEU A 215 28.18 16.66 21.01
CA LEU A 215 28.52 17.30 22.30
C LEU A 215 29.42 16.41 23.17
N ALA A 216 29.25 15.09 23.10
CA ALA A 216 30.03 14.16 23.90
C ALA A 216 31.42 13.85 23.32
N TYR A 217 31.57 13.76 21.99
CA TYR A 217 32.77 13.19 21.36
C TYR A 217 33.48 14.08 20.35
N THR A 218 32.90 15.22 19.97
CA THR A 218 33.42 16.05 18.87
C THR A 218 33.52 17.53 19.29
N PRO A 219 34.73 18.12 19.28
CA PRO A 219 34.91 19.51 19.72
C PRO A 219 34.63 20.57 18.63
N ALA A 220 34.62 20.20 17.34
CA ALA A 220 34.55 21.15 16.22
C ALA A 220 33.16 21.21 15.57
N PHE A 221 32.68 22.43 15.27
CA PHE A 221 31.38 22.67 14.63
C PHE A 221 31.24 21.99 13.26
N SER A 222 32.30 21.98 12.45
CA SER A 222 32.29 21.30 11.14
C SER A 222 32.01 19.81 11.24
N SER A 223 32.54 19.17 12.28
CA SER A 223 32.34 17.76 12.53
C SER A 223 30.93 17.46 13.07
N VAL A 224 30.30 18.41 13.78
CA VAL A 224 28.87 18.33 14.16
C VAL A 224 27.97 18.30 12.94
N VAL A 225 28.16 19.25 12.02
CA VAL A 225 27.37 19.31 10.76
C VAL A 225 27.62 18.05 9.92
N LYS A 226 28.87 17.59 9.84
CA LYS A 226 29.22 16.37 9.10
C LYS A 226 28.57 15.12 9.70
N LEU A 227 28.56 14.97 11.02
CA LEU A 227 27.92 13.85 11.72
C LEU A 227 26.40 13.87 11.50
N ALA A 228 25.78 15.05 11.53
CA ALA A 228 24.34 15.22 11.31
C ALA A 228 23.93 14.80 9.90
N LEU A 229 24.68 15.25 8.89
CA LEU A 229 24.47 14.83 7.50
C LEU A 229 24.70 13.33 7.32
N MET A 230 25.73 12.76 7.96
CA MET A 230 26.02 11.34 7.86
C MET A 230 24.91 10.47 8.47
N PHE A 231 24.35 10.86 9.64
CA PHE A 231 23.26 10.13 10.28
C PHE A 231 22.01 10.10 9.40
N VAL A 232 21.63 11.24 8.82
CA VAL A 232 20.41 11.33 8.01
C VAL A 232 20.62 10.71 6.62
N PHE A 233 21.65 11.13 5.88
CA PHE A 233 21.79 10.73 4.48
C PHE A 233 22.44 9.37 4.29
N VAL A 234 23.48 9.04 5.07
CA VAL A 234 24.24 7.79 4.87
C VAL A 234 23.64 6.66 5.69
N HIS A 235 23.50 6.85 7.00
CA HIS A 235 23.07 5.78 7.89
C HIS A 235 21.59 5.44 7.70
N PHE A 236 20.75 6.48 7.68
CA PHE A 236 19.31 6.31 7.54
C PHE A 236 18.89 6.17 6.07
N LEU A 237 18.97 7.24 5.26
CA LEU A 237 18.39 7.21 3.90
C LEU A 237 19.10 6.23 2.97
N ALA A 238 20.42 6.31 2.82
CA ALA A 238 21.16 5.39 1.96
C ALA A 238 21.15 3.95 2.50
N GLY A 239 21.27 3.77 3.82
CA GLY A 239 21.13 2.47 4.47
C GLY A 239 19.77 1.82 4.20
N SER A 240 18.68 2.54 4.42
CA SER A 240 17.32 2.08 4.10
C SER A 240 17.13 1.82 2.60
N LEU A 241 17.67 2.68 1.73
CA LEU A 241 17.59 2.47 0.28
C LEU A 241 18.29 1.17 -0.14
N VAL A 242 19.49 0.90 0.37
CA VAL A 242 20.23 -0.35 0.10
C VAL A 242 19.43 -1.56 0.60
N VAL A 243 18.91 -1.51 1.83
CA VAL A 243 18.08 -2.60 2.38
C VAL A 243 16.82 -2.81 1.56
N SER A 244 16.18 -1.74 1.09
CA SER A 244 14.99 -1.82 0.24
C SER A 244 15.29 -2.44 -1.12
N ALA A 245 16.41 -2.10 -1.76
CA ALA A 245 16.83 -2.69 -3.03
C ALA A 245 17.16 -4.17 -2.90
N ILE A 246 17.91 -4.53 -1.85
CA ILE A 246 18.22 -5.93 -1.50
C ILE A 246 16.92 -6.70 -1.26
N SER A 247 16.01 -6.16 -0.45
CA SER A 247 14.75 -6.82 -0.12
C SER A 247 13.86 -6.96 -1.35
N TYR A 248 13.77 -5.93 -2.19
CA TYR A 248 13.00 -5.98 -3.44
C TYR A 248 13.48 -7.12 -4.34
N PHE A 249 14.80 -7.26 -4.49
CA PHE A 249 15.38 -8.33 -5.29
C PHE A 249 15.26 -9.71 -4.64
N LEU A 250 15.63 -9.85 -3.36
CA LEU A 250 15.57 -11.14 -2.65
C LEU A 250 14.14 -11.62 -2.44
N VAL A 251 13.24 -10.78 -1.95
CA VAL A 251 11.84 -11.14 -1.71
C VAL A 251 11.13 -11.42 -3.03
N GLY A 252 11.34 -10.59 -4.05
CA GLY A 252 10.79 -10.81 -5.39
C GLY A 252 11.26 -12.12 -6.02
N ARG A 253 12.54 -12.50 -5.81
CA ARG A 253 13.13 -13.73 -6.38
C ARG A 253 12.87 -14.99 -5.56
N LEU A 254 12.87 -14.90 -4.23
CA LEU A 254 12.80 -16.04 -3.31
C LEU A 254 11.36 -16.36 -2.87
N LEU A 255 10.52 -15.33 -2.71
CA LEU A 255 9.21 -15.43 -2.06
C LEU A 255 8.03 -15.01 -2.96
N GLY A 256 8.31 -14.31 -4.06
CA GLY A 256 7.30 -13.82 -5.00
C GLY A 256 6.90 -14.84 -6.08
N PRO A 257 5.68 -14.73 -6.63
CA PRO A 257 5.29 -15.45 -7.85
C PRO A 257 5.98 -14.82 -9.07
N GLY A 258 7.21 -15.27 -9.36
CA GLY A 258 7.94 -15.09 -10.63
C GLY A 258 7.79 -13.73 -11.33
N VAL A 259 8.71 -12.80 -11.07
CA VAL A 259 8.79 -11.51 -11.79
C VAL A 259 8.99 -11.76 -13.29
N ALA A 260 8.12 -11.18 -14.13
CA ALA A 260 8.28 -11.19 -15.58
C ALA A 260 9.60 -10.48 -15.97
N GLY A 261 10.55 -11.25 -16.51
CA GLY A 261 11.84 -10.71 -16.99
C GLY A 261 13.10 -11.34 -16.39
N LEU A 262 13.01 -12.24 -15.41
CA LEU A 262 14.16 -12.98 -14.86
C LEU A 262 14.01 -14.49 -15.08
N PRO A 263 15.08 -15.21 -15.50
CA PRO A 263 15.02 -16.64 -15.78
C PRO A 263 14.97 -17.42 -14.46
N GLY A 264 13.77 -17.85 -14.05
CA GLY A 264 13.63 -18.71 -12.89
C GLY A 264 12.17 -18.93 -12.46
N ARG A 265 11.63 -20.10 -12.83
CA ARG A 265 10.41 -20.73 -12.29
C ARG A 265 9.07 -20.12 -12.76
N ARG A 266 8.75 -20.40 -14.04
CA ARG A 266 7.37 -20.44 -14.55
C ARG A 266 6.52 -21.35 -13.66
N ARG A 267 5.49 -20.81 -13.00
CA ARG A 267 4.43 -21.66 -12.45
C ARG A 267 3.55 -22.10 -13.62
N GLN A 268 3.56 -23.42 -13.82
CA GLN A 268 2.80 -24.24 -14.76
C GLN A 268 1.68 -23.53 -15.53
N GLN A 269 1.92 -23.37 -16.82
CA GLN A 269 0.93 -23.23 -17.86
C GLN A 269 0.05 -24.49 -17.85
N GLY A 270 -1.06 -24.45 -17.12
CA GLY A 270 -2.15 -25.40 -17.31
C GLY A 270 -2.74 -25.24 -18.70
N LEU A 271 -3.29 -26.32 -19.26
CA LEU A 271 -3.79 -26.43 -20.63
C LEU A 271 -5.02 -25.53 -20.92
N PHE A 272 -5.52 -24.81 -19.92
CA PHE A 272 -6.58 -23.81 -20.06
C PHE A 272 -5.99 -22.42 -19.84
N PRO A 273 -5.95 -21.56 -20.88
CA PRO A 273 -5.59 -20.17 -20.70
C PRO A 273 -6.74 -19.48 -19.95
N GLN A 274 -6.47 -18.95 -18.76
CA GLN A 274 -7.39 -17.99 -18.16
C GLN A 274 -7.34 -16.72 -19.02
N THR A 275 -8.35 -16.56 -19.87
CA THR A 275 -8.62 -15.35 -20.63
C THR A 275 -9.05 -14.25 -19.67
N GLY A 276 -8.07 -13.59 -19.07
CA GLY A 276 -8.22 -12.46 -18.14
C GLY A 276 -6.95 -11.60 -18.14
N GLY A 277 -6.47 -11.24 -19.34
CA GLY A 277 -5.22 -10.54 -19.53
C GLY A 277 -5.08 -9.25 -18.73
N GLY A 278 -4.05 -9.22 -17.88
CA GLY A 278 -3.26 -8.02 -17.56
C GLY A 278 -3.81 -7.06 -16.51
N LYS A 279 -3.60 -7.37 -15.20
CA LYS A 279 -3.33 -6.40 -14.09
C LYS A 279 -3.39 -6.95 -12.65
N SER A 280 -3.56 -8.26 -12.41
CA SER A 280 -3.75 -8.79 -11.03
C SER A 280 -2.79 -9.89 -10.60
N ALA A 281 -1.54 -9.88 -11.06
CA ALA A 281 -0.47 -10.38 -10.18
C ALA A 281 -0.07 -9.19 -9.31
N GLU A 282 -0.49 -9.15 -8.04
CA GLU A 282 -0.06 -8.10 -7.11
C GLU A 282 1.48 -8.15 -7.03
N ALA A 283 2.13 -7.26 -7.78
CA ALA A 283 3.58 -7.17 -7.82
C ALA A 283 4.07 -6.47 -6.55
N LEU A 284 5.23 -6.89 -6.06
CA LEU A 284 5.90 -6.21 -4.96
C LEU A 284 6.20 -4.76 -5.37
N GLU A 285 5.69 -3.79 -4.62
CA GLU A 285 5.94 -2.36 -4.86
C GLU A 285 7.28 -1.96 -4.22
N PHE A 286 8.16 -1.29 -4.97
CA PHE A 286 9.44 -0.82 -4.43
C PHE A 286 9.24 0.20 -3.29
N GLY A 287 8.26 1.09 -3.42
CA GLY A 287 7.91 2.06 -2.37
C GLY A 287 7.55 1.37 -1.04
N TYR A 288 6.88 0.22 -1.09
CA TYR A 288 6.59 -0.57 0.10
C TYR A 288 7.87 -1.15 0.74
N CYS A 289 8.80 -1.67 -0.07
CA CYS A 289 10.10 -2.14 0.42
C CYS A 289 10.88 -1.01 1.11
N PHE A 290 10.81 0.21 0.58
CA PHE A 290 11.42 1.38 1.17
C PHE A 290 10.76 1.73 2.51
N ASP A 291 9.43 1.76 2.59
CA ASP A 291 8.71 2.03 3.83
C ASP A 291 9.04 1.00 4.93
N VAL A 292 9.08 -0.28 4.57
CA VAL A 292 9.46 -1.36 5.50
C VAL A 292 10.90 -1.20 5.97
N SER A 293 11.83 -0.81 5.09
CA SER A 293 13.23 -0.58 5.44
C SER A 293 13.42 0.60 6.40
N ILE A 294 12.67 1.68 6.22
CA ILE A 294 12.66 2.84 7.12
C ILE A 294 12.10 2.46 8.49
N ARG A 295 10.97 1.73 8.53
CA ARG A 295 10.38 1.24 9.78
C ARG A 295 11.29 0.25 10.50
N ALA A 296 12.01 -0.59 9.76
CA ALA A 296 12.96 -1.54 10.32
C ALA A 296 14.22 -0.87 10.90
N PHE A 297 14.62 0.30 10.38
CA PHE A 297 15.73 1.08 10.93
C PHE A 297 15.43 1.65 12.32
N PHE A 298 14.16 1.91 12.63
CA PHE A 298 13.78 2.62 13.87
C PHE A 298 14.16 1.89 15.17
N PRO A 299 13.91 0.58 15.37
CA PRO A 299 14.30 -0.09 16.61
C PRO A 299 15.83 -0.18 16.82
N PRO A 300 16.66 -0.54 15.81
CA PRO A 300 18.12 -0.42 15.91
C PRO A 300 18.59 1.00 16.20
N TYR A 301 17.93 2.02 15.63
CA TYR A 301 18.22 3.41 15.99
C TYR A 301 18.03 3.66 17.49
N VAL A 302 16.88 3.29 18.05
CA VAL A 302 16.62 3.48 19.49
C VAL A 302 17.63 2.70 20.34
N LEU A 303 17.92 1.45 20.00
CA LEU A 303 18.83 0.61 20.78
C LEU A 303 20.30 1.06 20.66
N LEU A 304 20.80 1.32 19.45
CA LEU A 304 22.22 1.55 19.20
C LEU A 304 22.63 3.03 19.21
N TYR A 305 21.71 3.97 19.01
CA TYR A 305 22.02 5.40 19.00
C TYR A 305 21.60 6.09 20.29
N ILE A 306 20.48 5.66 20.91
CA ILE A 306 19.96 6.29 22.13
C ILE A 306 20.33 5.46 23.37
N VAL A 307 19.87 4.20 23.43
CA VAL A 307 20.10 3.34 24.61
C VAL A 307 21.58 3.05 24.79
N GLN A 308 22.32 2.76 23.72
CA GLN A 308 23.78 2.62 23.78
C GLN A 308 24.43 3.88 24.34
N TYR A 309 24.06 5.07 23.84
CA TYR A 309 24.62 6.34 24.30
C TYR A 309 24.43 6.53 25.81
N ILE A 310 23.23 6.23 26.32
CA ILE A 310 22.92 6.29 27.76
C ILE A 310 23.72 5.25 28.55
N LEU A 311 23.92 4.06 28.00
CA LEU A 311 24.67 2.97 28.64
C LEU A 311 26.19 3.08 28.47
N MET A 312 26.70 3.99 27.64
CA MET A 312 28.15 4.17 27.41
C MET A 312 28.97 4.25 28.71
N PRO A 313 28.57 4.99 29.76
CA PRO A 313 29.33 5.04 31.00
C PRO A 313 29.46 3.68 31.69
N ALA A 314 28.49 2.79 31.51
CA ALA A 314 28.51 1.44 32.08
C ALA A 314 29.17 0.41 31.14
N ILE A 315 29.12 0.63 29.82
CA ILE A 315 29.58 -0.31 28.79
C ILE A 315 31.04 -0.05 28.34
N ASN A 316 31.58 1.14 28.57
CA ASN A 316 32.94 1.52 28.14
C ASN A 316 34.06 1.02 29.10
N HIS A 317 33.86 -0.13 29.75
CA HIS A 317 34.85 -0.76 30.60
C HIS A 317 35.40 -2.05 29.97
N PRO A 318 36.68 -2.41 30.17
CA PRO A 318 37.29 -3.61 29.61
C PRO A 318 36.84 -4.93 30.29
N ASN A 319 35.68 -4.92 30.94
CA ASN A 319 35.18 -6.04 31.75
C ASN A 319 34.36 -7.00 30.88
N ARG A 320 34.39 -8.30 31.18
CA ARG A 320 33.58 -9.30 30.46
C ARG A 320 32.07 -9.02 30.52
N LEU A 321 31.59 -8.49 31.64
CA LEU A 321 30.19 -8.08 31.78
C LEU A 321 29.83 -6.94 30.82
N SER A 322 30.73 -5.97 30.68
CA SER A 322 30.60 -4.84 29.75
C SER A 322 30.47 -5.31 28.30
N VAL A 323 31.36 -6.23 27.90
CA VAL A 323 31.34 -6.85 26.56
C VAL A 323 30.06 -7.65 26.34
N PHE A 324 29.60 -8.41 27.33
CA PHE A 324 28.35 -9.16 27.25
C PHE A 324 27.15 -8.24 27.04
N VAL A 325 27.04 -7.16 27.85
CA VAL A 325 25.94 -6.19 27.76
C VAL A 325 25.99 -5.44 26.43
N ALA A 326 27.18 -5.00 25.98
CA ALA A 326 27.37 -4.38 24.67
C ALA A 326 26.89 -5.31 23.55
N ASN A 327 27.42 -6.53 23.50
CA ASN A 327 27.09 -7.48 22.46
C ASN A 327 25.59 -7.84 22.50
N ALA A 328 25.00 -8.01 23.69
CA ALA A 328 23.58 -8.29 23.84
C ALA A 328 22.69 -7.17 23.28
N LEU A 329 23.12 -5.91 23.38
CA LEU A 329 22.43 -4.77 22.77
C LEU A 329 22.44 -4.85 21.23
N TYR A 330 23.56 -5.23 20.63
CA TYR A 330 23.68 -5.47 19.17
C TYR A 330 22.85 -6.67 18.72
N LEU A 331 22.82 -7.74 19.51
CA LEU A 331 21.95 -8.89 19.26
C LEU A 331 20.48 -8.47 19.28
N ALA A 332 20.05 -7.74 20.30
CA ALA A 332 18.69 -7.25 20.42
C ALA A 332 18.31 -6.38 19.21
N ALA A 333 19.19 -5.45 18.81
CA ALA A 333 18.98 -4.62 17.62
C ALA A 333 18.84 -5.45 16.33
N GLY A 334 19.72 -6.44 16.11
CA GLY A 334 19.68 -7.30 14.92
C GLY A 334 18.44 -8.20 14.86
N ILE A 335 18.03 -8.77 16.00
CA ILE A 335 16.79 -9.55 16.11
C ILE A 335 15.59 -8.65 15.82
N TYR A 336 15.52 -7.47 16.44
CA TYR A 336 14.38 -6.56 16.27
C TYR A 336 14.27 -6.05 14.83
N TRP A 337 15.39 -5.69 14.20
CA TRP A 337 15.44 -5.34 12.78
C TRP A 337 14.87 -6.46 11.89
N SER A 338 15.31 -7.70 12.12
CA SER A 338 14.84 -8.87 11.39
C SER A 338 13.34 -9.15 11.63
N LEU A 339 12.85 -8.91 12.86
CA LEU A 339 11.43 -9.06 13.22
C LEU A 339 10.56 -8.05 12.46
N ILE A 340 10.97 -6.80 12.36
CA ILE A 340 10.22 -5.78 11.63
C ILE A 340 10.18 -6.07 10.13
N LEU A 341 11.31 -6.47 9.54
CA LEU A 341 11.34 -6.91 8.14
C LEU A 341 10.37 -8.07 7.90
N PHE A 342 10.43 -9.11 8.74
CA PHE A 342 9.51 -10.24 8.64
C PHE A 342 8.05 -9.82 8.76
N LEU A 343 7.69 -9.03 9.79
CA LEU A 343 6.32 -8.57 9.98
C LEU A 343 5.81 -7.73 8.81
N GLY A 344 6.67 -6.90 8.21
CA GLY A 344 6.37 -6.13 7.00
C GLY A 344 6.00 -7.02 5.83
N TYR A 345 6.91 -7.87 5.39
CA TYR A 345 6.65 -8.73 4.25
C TYR A 345 5.60 -9.81 4.54
N ASN A 346 5.37 -10.20 5.79
CA ASN A 346 4.30 -11.13 6.16
C ASN A 346 2.90 -10.52 6.07
N ALA A 347 2.76 -9.19 5.97
CA ALA A 347 1.48 -8.55 5.69
C ALA A 347 1.02 -8.75 4.23
N LEU A 348 1.95 -9.12 3.33
CA LEU A 348 1.66 -9.34 1.91
C LEU A 348 1.20 -10.78 1.69
N HIS A 349 -0.09 -10.94 1.40
CA HIS A 349 -0.73 -12.26 1.26
C HIS A 349 -0.23 -13.07 0.05
N PHE A 350 0.35 -12.41 -0.95
CA PHE A 350 0.88 -13.06 -2.15
C PHE A 350 2.30 -13.62 -1.97
N LEU A 351 3.00 -13.28 -0.89
CA LEU A 351 4.32 -13.83 -0.58
C LEU A 351 4.16 -15.17 0.16
N HIS A 352 4.81 -16.21 -0.35
CA HIS A 352 4.84 -17.52 0.29
C HIS A 352 6.17 -17.72 1.04
N HIS A 353 6.16 -18.52 2.10
CA HIS A 353 7.36 -18.88 2.89
C HIS A 353 8.12 -17.68 3.46
N THR A 354 7.41 -16.63 3.89
CA THR A 354 7.97 -15.45 4.58
C THR A 354 8.79 -15.79 5.83
N GLN A 355 8.61 -16.99 6.39
CA GLN A 355 9.42 -17.55 7.48
C GLN A 355 10.93 -17.52 7.20
N LEU A 356 11.35 -17.59 5.93
CA LEU A 356 12.78 -17.48 5.56
C LEU A 356 13.39 -16.12 5.92
N LEU A 357 12.60 -15.07 6.04
CA LEU A 357 13.05 -13.75 6.48
C LEU A 357 13.43 -13.71 7.97
N LEU A 358 13.11 -14.74 8.76
CA LEU A 358 13.65 -14.89 10.12
C LEU A 358 15.08 -15.42 10.13
N SER A 359 15.59 -16.00 9.04
CA SER A 359 16.93 -16.61 9.01
C SER A 359 18.07 -15.69 9.46
N PRO A 360 18.07 -14.36 9.20
CA PRO A 360 19.11 -13.47 9.72
C PRO A 360 19.16 -13.40 11.25
N MET A 361 18.07 -13.71 11.97
CA MET A 361 18.09 -13.77 13.44
C MET A 361 19.07 -14.81 13.96
N LEU A 362 19.14 -15.97 13.31
CA LEU A 362 20.09 -17.01 13.68
C LEU A 362 21.53 -16.54 13.46
N VAL A 363 21.77 -15.82 12.36
CA VAL A 363 23.08 -15.23 12.06
C VAL A 363 23.48 -14.24 13.15
N TRP A 364 22.56 -13.36 13.59
CA TRP A 364 22.83 -12.44 14.70
C TRP A 364 23.14 -13.16 16.02
N ILE A 365 22.43 -14.24 16.34
CA ILE A 365 22.70 -15.07 17.53
C ILE A 365 24.10 -15.69 17.44
N ILE A 366 24.50 -16.21 16.28
CA ILE A 366 25.83 -16.78 16.06
C ILE A 366 26.91 -15.70 16.21
N ILE A 367 26.74 -14.53 15.58
CA ILE A 367 27.67 -13.40 15.71
C ILE A 367 27.83 -13.01 17.17
N TRP A 368 26.71 -12.85 17.89
CA TRP A 368 26.72 -12.51 19.30
C TRP A 368 27.46 -13.55 20.14
N LEU A 369 27.20 -14.84 19.92
CA LEU A 369 27.83 -15.93 20.66
C LEU A 369 29.34 -15.94 20.43
N VAL A 370 29.77 -15.87 19.17
CA VAL A 370 31.19 -15.86 18.78
C VAL A 370 31.92 -14.64 19.36
N CYS A 371 31.36 -13.44 19.19
CA CYS A 371 31.96 -12.21 19.71
C CYS A 371 32.05 -12.21 21.24
N THR A 372 31.04 -12.75 21.92
CA THR A 372 31.02 -12.85 23.39
C THR A 372 32.05 -13.85 23.91
N ILE A 373 32.18 -15.02 23.28
CA ILE A 373 33.18 -16.04 23.67
C ILE A 373 34.60 -15.54 23.43
N LEU A 374 34.85 -14.88 22.29
CA LEU A 374 36.16 -14.33 21.94
C LEU A 374 36.50 -13.03 22.67
N GLY A 375 35.57 -12.46 23.43
CA GLY A 375 35.75 -11.17 24.11
C GLY A 375 35.84 -9.98 23.16
N ILE A 376 35.34 -10.11 21.93
CA ILE A 376 35.29 -9.03 20.94
C ILE A 376 34.09 -8.14 21.27
N ASN A 377 34.36 -6.86 21.55
CA ASN A 377 33.32 -5.87 21.79
C ASN A 377 32.81 -5.29 20.46
N LEU A 378 31.53 -5.54 20.14
CA LEU A 378 30.88 -5.01 18.95
C LEU A 378 30.67 -3.49 18.99
N GLU A 379 30.54 -2.91 20.18
CA GLU A 379 30.33 -1.47 20.35
C GLU A 379 31.52 -0.65 19.84
N PHE A 380 32.76 -1.15 19.99
CA PHE A 380 33.94 -0.51 19.40
C PHE A 380 33.81 -0.36 17.86
N TRP A 381 33.32 -1.39 17.18
CA TRP A 381 33.12 -1.37 15.74
C TRP A 381 31.92 -0.49 15.35
N GLY A 382 30.84 -0.54 16.13
CA GLY A 382 29.67 0.29 15.90
C GLY A 382 29.91 1.78 16.12
N ILE A 383 30.72 2.17 17.11
CA ILE A 383 31.12 3.57 17.29
C ILE A 383 32.03 4.02 16.14
N ARG A 384 32.96 3.18 15.69
CA ARG A 384 33.77 3.49 14.50
C ARG A 384 32.91 3.72 13.26
N TRP A 385 31.86 2.91 13.10
CA TRP A 385 30.85 3.12 12.06
C TRP A 385 30.07 4.42 12.26
N LEU A 386 29.68 4.73 13.50
CA LEU A 386 28.99 5.97 13.86
C LEU A 386 29.76 7.24 13.49
N PHE A 387 31.09 7.19 13.53
CA PHE A 387 31.95 8.32 13.17
C PHE A 387 32.66 8.12 11.82
N LEU A 388 32.11 7.29 10.94
CA LEU A 388 32.71 7.01 9.63
C LEU A 388 32.90 8.31 8.85
N GLY A 389 34.14 8.62 8.48
CA GLY A 389 34.46 9.84 7.75
C GLY A 389 34.42 11.13 8.58
N VAL A 390 34.09 11.11 9.87
CA VAL A 390 34.07 12.31 10.75
C VAL A 390 35.42 12.56 11.45
N LYS A 391 36.41 11.69 11.24
CA LYS A 391 37.78 11.91 11.73
C LYS A 391 38.39 13.16 11.08
N GLY A 392 38.53 14.21 11.88
CA GLY A 392 39.49 15.29 11.69
C GLY A 392 40.75 14.97 12.46
#